data_AF-A0A0S8IX64-F1
#
_entry.id   AF-A0A0S8IX64-F1
#
_cell.length_a   1.000
_cell.length_b   1.000
_cell.length_c   1.000
_cell.angle_alpha   90.00
_cell.angle_beta   90.00
_cell.angle_gamma   90.00
#
_symmetry.space_group_name_H-M   'P 1'
#
loop_
_entity.id
_entity.type
_entity.pdbx_description
1 polymer ?
#
loop_
_entity_poly.entity_id
_entity_poly.type
_entity_poly.pdbx_seq_one_letter_code
_entity_poly.pdbx_strand_id
1 'polypeptide(L)'
;ALGRHISFVYPEDKHEFLEQEVIKPLKEKGEREVEVRMRRKSGEDFYVHLSLSLLKHKEGSAVGMIGYSMDITDRKRAEDMLRQTAEQLEIEREALERKNIALREILNQIDAEKNTLKQQVVTNVEQAIIPTLLRMKESAYPSQIRNFEILEKDLREIVSPFLDTLRNNYTKLSPRELEVCRLIKNGMTSKEIAGALNLSLMTIHKYRELIRKKLGLVNNGTNLQSYLQSL
;
A
#
# COMPACT_ATOMS: atom_id res chain seq x y z
N ALA A 1 -56.55 -10.36 20.08
CA ALA A 1 -57.67 -9.71 20.79
C ALA A 1 -58.68 -9.29 19.75
N LEU A 2 -59.91 -9.80 19.80
CA LEU A 2 -60.97 -9.42 18.87
C LEU A 2 -61.60 -8.09 19.35
N GLY A 3 -61.96 -7.21 18.42
CA GLY A 3 -62.66 -5.95 18.71
C GLY A 3 -61.78 -4.77 19.17
N ARG A 4 -60.44 -4.91 19.19
CA ARG A 4 -59.53 -3.78 19.47
C ARG A 4 -59.04 -3.13 18.18
N HIS A 5 -58.82 -1.82 18.22
CA HIS A 5 -58.23 -1.08 17.10
C HIS A 5 -56.82 -1.60 16.79
N ILE A 6 -56.50 -1.83 15.52
CA ILE A 6 -55.27 -2.51 15.08
C ILE A 6 -53.98 -1.83 15.55
N SER A 7 -54.02 -0.53 15.87
CA SER A 7 -52.87 0.21 16.41
C SER A 7 -52.26 -0.43 17.65
N PHE A 8 -52.99 -1.25 18.41
CA PHE A 8 -52.46 -1.91 19.61
C PHE A 8 -51.28 -2.87 19.35
N VAL A 9 -51.10 -3.35 18.11
CA VAL A 9 -49.93 -4.17 17.72
C VAL A 9 -48.75 -3.34 17.24
N TYR A 10 -48.84 -2.02 17.30
CA TYR A 10 -47.76 -1.09 16.96
C TYR A 10 -47.26 -0.40 18.23
N PRO A 11 -45.98 -0.03 18.28
CA PRO A 11 -45.47 0.92 19.26
C PRO A 11 -46.21 2.27 19.17
N GLU A 12 -46.38 2.95 20.30
CA GLU A 12 -47.08 4.24 20.35
C GLU A 12 -46.43 5.30 19.45
N ASP A 13 -45.09 5.32 19.35
CA ASP A 13 -44.31 6.18 18.45
C ASP A 13 -44.51 5.86 16.95
N LYS A 14 -45.25 4.81 16.63
CA LYS A 14 -45.56 4.35 15.27
C LYS A 14 -47.01 4.49 14.88
N HIS A 15 -47.88 5.02 15.73
CA HIS A 15 -49.29 5.23 15.39
C HIS A 15 -49.47 6.22 14.22
N GLU A 16 -48.70 7.31 14.19
CA GLU A 16 -48.75 8.25 13.06
C GLU A 16 -48.28 7.59 11.76
N PHE A 17 -47.18 6.84 11.82
CA PHE A 17 -46.68 6.07 10.68
C PHE A 17 -47.72 5.03 10.19
N LEU A 18 -48.39 4.32 11.10
CA LEU A 18 -49.47 3.38 10.75
C LEU A 18 -50.56 4.08 9.92
N GLU A 19 -51.04 5.23 10.36
CA GLU A 19 -52.09 5.95 9.64
C GLU A 19 -51.62 6.47 8.28
N GLN A 20 -50.45 7.10 8.23
CA GLN A 20 -49.95 7.79 7.03
C GLN A 20 -49.35 6.84 6.00
N GLU A 21 -48.56 5.87 6.45
CA GLU A 21 -47.73 5.02 5.58
C GLU A 21 -48.31 3.61 5.40
N VAL A 22 -49.34 3.23 6.15
CA VAL A 22 -49.95 1.90 6.02
C VAL A 22 -51.43 1.99 5.64
N ILE A 23 -52.26 2.66 6.47
CA ILE A 23 -53.72 2.68 6.29
C ILE A 23 -54.15 3.55 5.12
N LYS A 24 -53.62 4.78 4.98
CA LYS A 24 -53.96 5.66 3.86
C LYS A 24 -53.59 5.04 2.50
N PRO A 25 -52.36 4.57 2.25
CA PRO A 25 -52.00 3.96 0.97
C PRO A 25 -52.81 2.69 0.69
N LEU A 26 -53.12 1.89 1.72
CA LEU A 26 -53.99 0.72 1.57
C LEU A 26 -55.40 1.11 1.12
N LYS A 27 -55.98 2.18 1.69
CA LYS A 27 -57.30 2.68 1.30
C LYS A 27 -57.32 3.20 -0.14
N GLU A 28 -56.26 3.87 -0.56
CA GLU A 28 -56.15 4.47 -1.90
C GLU A 28 -55.89 3.42 -2.99
N LYS A 29 -54.95 2.50 -2.76
CA LYS A 29 -54.49 1.54 -3.78
C LYS A 29 -55.16 0.17 -3.68
N GLY A 30 -55.76 -0.14 -2.54
CA GLY A 30 -56.37 -1.46 -2.27
C GLY A 30 -55.40 -2.52 -1.76
N GLU A 31 -54.09 -2.27 -1.86
CA GLU A 31 -53.03 -3.14 -1.34
C GLU A 31 -51.87 -2.31 -0.79
N ARG A 32 -51.11 -2.89 0.14
CA ARG A 32 -49.92 -2.26 0.72
C ARG A 32 -48.92 -3.31 1.19
N GLU A 33 -47.69 -3.17 0.74
CA GLU A 33 -46.55 -3.93 1.24
C GLU A 33 -45.54 -2.99 1.89
N VAL A 34 -45.12 -3.28 3.11
CA VAL A 34 -44.26 -2.40 3.91
C VAL A 34 -43.58 -3.15 5.06
N GLU A 35 -42.34 -2.79 5.38
CA GLU A 35 -41.67 -3.24 6.60
C GLU A 35 -41.99 -2.32 7.77
N VAL A 36 -42.47 -2.88 8.87
CA VAL A 36 -42.91 -2.10 10.05
C VAL A 36 -42.35 -2.67 11.35
N ARG A 37 -42.30 -1.83 12.38
CA ARG A 37 -42.11 -2.28 13.76
C ARG A 37 -43.46 -2.55 14.40
N MET A 38 -43.64 -3.77 14.90
CA MET A 38 -44.80 -4.19 15.68
C MET A 38 -44.38 -4.56 17.10
N ARG A 39 -45.34 -4.64 17.99
CA ARG A 39 -45.16 -5.00 19.40
C ARG A 39 -45.82 -6.34 19.69
N ARG A 40 -45.03 -7.28 20.21
CA ARG A 40 -45.53 -8.58 20.69
C ARG A 40 -46.40 -8.40 21.93
N LYS A 41 -47.17 -9.43 22.27
CA LYS A 41 -47.89 -9.49 23.55
C LYS A 41 -46.97 -9.36 24.77
N SER A 42 -45.72 -9.80 24.66
CA SER A 42 -44.69 -9.66 25.70
C SER A 42 -44.24 -8.21 25.92
N GLY A 43 -44.56 -7.29 25.01
CA GLY A 43 -44.06 -5.92 25.00
C GLY A 43 -42.79 -5.71 24.16
N GLU A 44 -42.17 -6.78 23.67
CA GLU A 44 -41.00 -6.70 22.78
C GLU A 44 -41.39 -6.16 21.40
N ASP A 45 -40.62 -5.20 20.89
CA ASP A 45 -40.75 -4.70 19.53
C ASP A 45 -40.00 -5.61 18.54
N PHE A 46 -40.59 -5.87 17.38
CA PHE A 46 -40.03 -6.76 16.37
C PHE A 46 -40.34 -6.23 14.95
N TYR A 47 -39.54 -6.64 13.97
CA TYR A 47 -39.71 -6.19 12.59
C TYR A 47 -40.58 -7.17 11.82
N VAL A 48 -41.52 -6.62 11.07
CA VAL A 48 -42.48 -7.38 10.28
C VAL A 48 -42.46 -6.88 8.85
N HIS A 49 -42.32 -7.81 7.91
CA HIS A 49 -42.71 -7.59 6.53
C HIS A 49 -44.21 -7.81 6.41
N LEU A 50 -44.94 -6.72 6.16
CA LEU A 50 -46.40 -6.69 6.18
C LEU A 50 -46.93 -6.54 4.76
N SER A 51 -47.80 -7.46 4.35
CA SER A 51 -48.58 -7.37 3.11
C SER A 51 -50.06 -7.30 3.46
N LEU A 52 -50.76 -6.28 2.97
CA LEU A 52 -52.17 -6.00 3.23
C LEU A 52 -52.96 -5.90 1.92
N SER A 53 -54.19 -6.39 1.93
CA SER A 53 -55.14 -6.21 0.84
C SER A 53 -56.54 -5.91 1.37
N LEU A 54 -57.24 -4.98 0.73
CA LEU A 54 -58.65 -4.70 1.04
C LEU A 54 -59.53 -5.82 0.50
N LEU A 55 -60.43 -6.29 1.35
CA LEU A 55 -61.52 -7.17 0.95
C LEU A 55 -62.69 -6.29 0.52
N LYS A 56 -63.15 -6.48 -0.72
CA LYS A 56 -64.26 -5.73 -1.31
C LYS A 56 -65.47 -6.64 -1.52
N HIS A 57 -66.67 -6.12 -1.27
CA HIS A 57 -67.93 -6.76 -1.64
C HIS A 57 -68.08 -6.75 -3.17
N LYS A 58 -69.01 -7.54 -3.71
CA LYS A 58 -69.30 -7.60 -5.16
C LYS A 58 -69.69 -6.23 -5.75
N GLU A 59 -70.19 -5.32 -4.92
CA GLU A 59 -70.58 -3.95 -5.30
C GLU A 59 -69.44 -2.93 -5.18
N GLY A 60 -68.22 -3.37 -4.86
CA GLY A 60 -67.02 -2.54 -4.81
C GLY A 60 -66.73 -1.86 -3.46
N SER A 61 -67.65 -1.94 -2.49
CA SER A 61 -67.46 -1.41 -1.14
C SER A 61 -66.45 -2.24 -0.33
N ALA A 62 -65.53 -1.58 0.38
CA ALA A 62 -64.57 -2.26 1.25
C ALA A 62 -65.27 -2.80 2.51
N VAL A 63 -65.18 -4.11 2.74
CA VAL A 63 -65.82 -4.81 3.87
C VAL A 63 -64.81 -5.24 4.95
N GLY A 64 -63.51 -5.15 4.65
CA GLY A 64 -62.46 -5.45 5.59
C GLY A 64 -61.08 -5.38 4.95
N MET A 65 -60.07 -5.85 5.67
CA MET A 65 -58.72 -6.04 5.15
C MET A 65 -58.20 -7.41 5.59
N ILE A 66 -57.41 -8.04 4.74
CA ILE A 66 -56.61 -9.22 5.07
C ILE A 66 -55.14 -8.83 5.07
N GLY A 67 -54.38 -9.42 5.99
CA GLY A 67 -52.97 -9.14 6.12
C GLY A 67 -52.15 -10.39 6.37
N TYR A 68 -50.99 -10.46 5.74
CA TYR A 68 -49.94 -11.43 6.00
C TYR A 68 -48.76 -10.72 6.66
N SER A 69 -48.27 -11.27 7.77
CA SER A 69 -47.18 -10.70 8.56
C SER A 69 -46.07 -11.73 8.69
N MET A 70 -44.91 -11.44 8.11
CA MET A 70 -43.71 -12.25 8.25
C MET A 70 -42.74 -11.57 9.22
N ASP A 71 -42.34 -12.27 10.27
CA ASP A 71 -41.28 -11.81 11.15
C ASP A 71 -39.94 -11.78 10.40
N ILE A 72 -39.31 -10.62 10.34
CA ILE A 72 -38.03 -10.40 9.65
C ILE A 72 -36.95 -9.92 10.63
N THR A 73 -37.17 -10.09 11.94
CA THR A 73 -36.27 -9.57 12.98
C THR A 73 -34.87 -10.14 12.84
N ASP A 74 -34.74 -11.45 12.59
CA ASP A 74 -33.44 -12.09 12.44
C ASP A 74 -32.71 -11.62 11.18
N ARG A 75 -33.45 -11.37 10.08
CA ARG A 75 -32.88 -10.76 8.87
C ARG A 75 -32.35 -9.36 9.15
N LYS A 76 -33.13 -8.51 9.82
CA LYS A 76 -32.69 -7.14 10.18
C LYS A 76 -31.47 -7.15 11.10
N ARG A 77 -31.43 -8.04 12.09
CA ARG A 77 -30.26 -8.22 12.96
C ARG A 77 -29.02 -8.63 12.16
N ALA A 78 -29.17 -9.57 11.22
CA ALA A 78 -28.07 -9.99 10.35
C ALA A 78 -27.58 -8.84 9.44
N GLU A 79 -28.50 -8.07 8.85
CA GLU A 79 -28.17 -6.88 8.04
C GLU A 79 -27.41 -5.83 8.85
N ASP A 80 -27.87 -5.53 10.07
CA ASP A 80 -27.21 -4.55 10.95
C ASP A 80 -25.83 -5.03 11.41
N MET A 81 -25.68 -6.31 11.77
CA MET A 81 -24.38 -6.90 12.12
C MET A 81 -23.40 -6.85 10.95
N LEU A 82 -23.86 -7.17 9.74
CA LEU A 82 -23.04 -7.06 8.53
C LEU A 82 -22.62 -5.62 8.27
N ARG A 83 -23.53 -4.65 8.39
CA ARG A 83 -23.22 -3.23 8.22
C ARG A 83 -22.17 -2.78 9.23
N GLN A 84 -22.37 -3.07 10.52
CA GLN A 84 -21.42 -2.70 11.58
C GLN A 84 -20.04 -3.35 11.37
N THR A 85 -20.01 -4.62 10.96
CA THR A 85 -18.76 -5.32 10.67
C THR A 85 -18.04 -4.70 9.47
N ALA A 86 -18.78 -4.34 8.41
CA ALA A 86 -18.20 -3.70 7.24
C ALA A 86 -17.62 -2.31 7.57
N GLU A 87 -18.34 -1.51 8.36
CA GLU A 87 -17.86 -0.20 8.85
C GLU A 87 -16.58 -0.36 9.69
N GLN A 88 -16.56 -1.33 10.61
CA GLN A 88 -15.38 -1.61 11.44
C GLN A 88 -14.17 -2.08 10.60
N LEU A 89 -14.40 -2.98 9.64
CA LEU A 89 -13.35 -3.46 8.75
C LEU A 89 -12.76 -2.33 7.90
N GLU A 90 -13.58 -1.39 7.44
CA GLU A 90 -13.09 -0.26 6.66
C GLU A 90 -12.21 0.68 7.50
N ILE A 91 -12.60 0.97 8.74
CA ILE A 91 -11.79 1.76 9.69
C ILE A 91 -10.45 1.06 9.96
N GLU A 92 -10.46 -0.26 10.18
CA GLU A 92 -9.25 -1.05 10.40
C GLU A 92 -8.35 -1.10 9.16
N ARG A 93 -8.93 -1.22 7.96
CA ARG A 93 -8.21 -1.19 6.69
C ARG A 93 -7.49 0.14 6.51
N GLU A 94 -8.19 1.26 6.69
CA GLU A 94 -7.60 2.60 6.60
C GLU A 94 -6.50 2.83 7.65
N ALA A 95 -6.69 2.32 8.88
CA ALA A 95 -5.66 2.41 9.91
C ALA A 95 -4.42 1.57 9.55
N LEU A 96 -4.61 0.38 8.98
CA LEU A 96 -3.52 -0.49 8.54
C LEU A 96 -2.76 0.10 7.34
N GLU A 97 -3.46 0.69 6.38
CA GLU A 97 -2.85 1.37 5.24
C GLU A 97 -1.99 2.55 5.69
N ARG A 98 -2.50 3.38 6.61
CA ARG A 98 -1.71 4.47 7.21
C ARG A 98 -0.44 3.95 7.90
N LYS A 99 -0.54 2.88 8.69
CA LYS A 99 0.62 2.26 9.35
C LYS A 99 1.63 1.72 8.33
N ASN A 100 1.17 1.09 7.26
CA ASN A 100 2.03 0.57 6.20
C ASN A 100 2.79 1.68 5.46
N ILE A 101 2.14 2.82 5.18
CA ILE A 101 2.80 3.98 4.58
C ILE A 101 3.89 4.51 5.51
N ALA A 102 3.54 4.80 6.77
CA ALA A 102 4.50 5.30 7.76
C ALA A 102 5.69 4.35 7.96
N LEU A 103 5.44 3.04 8.01
CA LEU A 103 6.51 2.04 8.14
C LEU A 103 7.46 2.04 6.94
N ARG A 104 6.94 2.16 5.71
CA ARG A 104 7.77 2.23 4.50
C ARG A 104 8.63 3.49 4.48
N GLU A 105 8.08 4.62 4.90
CA GLU A 105 8.82 5.88 5.01
C GLU A 105 9.97 5.76 6.03
N ILE A 106 9.68 5.21 7.21
CA ILE A 106 10.70 4.96 8.25
C ILE A 106 11.79 4.02 7.73
N LEU A 107 11.44 2.93 7.06
CA LEU A 107 12.41 1.98 6.50
C LEU A 107 13.32 2.66 5.47
N ASN A 108 12.75 3.45 4.56
CA ASN A 108 13.52 4.19 3.57
C ASN A 108 14.48 5.21 4.22
N GLN A 109 14.04 5.89 5.28
CA GLN A 109 14.88 6.81 6.02
C GLN A 109 16.03 6.08 6.73
N ILE A 110 15.76 4.96 7.40
CA ILE A 110 16.78 4.13 8.06
C ILE A 110 17.81 3.65 7.05
N ASP A 111 17.38 3.18 5.88
CA ASP A 111 18.30 2.73 4.84
C ASP A 111 19.15 3.88 4.28
N ALA A 112 18.58 5.07 4.08
CA ALA A 112 19.30 6.25 3.66
C ALA A 112 20.36 6.67 4.70
N GLU A 113 19.98 6.78 5.97
CA GLU A 113 20.89 7.14 7.07
C GLU A 113 22.01 6.11 7.23
N LYS A 114 21.67 4.82 7.16
CA LYS A 114 22.65 3.72 7.21
C LYS A 114 23.65 3.81 6.05
N ASN A 115 23.20 4.12 4.84
CA ASN A 115 24.08 4.27 3.69
C ASN A 115 24.97 5.50 3.80
N THR A 116 24.44 6.62 4.28
CA THR A 116 25.24 7.82 4.59
C THR A 116 26.32 7.51 5.62
N LEU A 117 25.96 6.84 6.72
CA LEU A 117 26.92 6.47 7.77
C LEU A 117 28.02 5.55 7.23
N LYS A 118 27.64 4.53 6.45
CA LYS A 118 28.60 3.63 5.76
C LYS A 118 29.57 4.42 4.88
N GLN A 119 29.05 5.34 4.06
CA GLN A 119 29.88 6.16 3.18
C GLN A 119 30.81 7.07 3.97
N GLN A 120 30.34 7.66 5.07
CA GLN A 120 31.16 8.50 5.93
C GLN A 120 32.31 7.72 6.57
N VAL A 121 32.06 6.49 7.03
CA VAL A 121 33.12 5.61 7.56
C VAL A 121 34.16 5.31 6.48
N VAL A 122 33.73 4.92 5.28
CA VAL A 122 34.64 4.67 4.15
C VAL A 122 35.47 5.90 3.82
N THR A 123 34.84 7.07 3.69
CA THR A 123 35.52 8.34 3.41
C THR A 123 36.54 8.68 4.49
N ASN A 124 36.19 8.56 5.76
CA ASN A 124 37.10 8.84 6.87
C ASN A 124 38.31 7.88 6.87
N VAL A 125 38.09 6.59 6.63
CA VAL A 125 39.18 5.61 6.55
C VAL A 125 40.10 5.92 5.37
N GLU A 126 39.58 6.02 4.15
CA GLU A 126 40.39 6.17 2.93
C GLU A 126 41.02 7.57 2.79
N GLN A 127 40.37 8.63 3.26
CA GLN A 127 40.83 10.01 3.05
C GLN A 127 41.57 10.62 4.25
N ALA A 128 41.34 10.10 5.48
CA ALA A 128 42.00 10.63 6.67
C ALA A 128 42.95 9.61 7.32
N ILE A 129 42.48 8.38 7.56
CA ILE A 129 43.25 7.39 8.33
C ILE A 129 44.37 6.76 7.48
N ILE A 130 44.05 6.24 6.29
CA ILE A 130 45.02 5.58 5.41
C ILE A 130 46.18 6.50 5.03
N PRO A 131 45.96 7.76 4.59
CA PRO A 131 47.08 8.65 4.25
C PRO A 131 47.97 8.97 5.46
N THR A 132 47.40 9.00 6.67
CA THR A 132 48.17 9.23 7.89
C THR A 132 49.00 8.00 8.26
N LEU A 133 48.43 6.80 8.15
CA LEU A 133 49.16 5.54 8.35
C LEU A 133 50.33 5.40 7.38
N LEU A 134 50.14 5.76 6.10
CA LEU A 134 51.21 5.71 5.10
C LEU A 134 52.37 6.65 5.46
N ARG A 135 52.08 7.90 5.87
CA ARG A 135 53.11 8.84 6.33
C ARG A 135 53.84 8.36 7.59
N MET A 136 53.13 7.72 8.52
CA MET A 136 53.75 7.12 9.71
C MET A 136 54.64 5.92 9.34
N LYS A 137 54.21 5.09 8.37
CA LYS A 137 54.98 3.96 7.85
C LYS A 137 56.29 4.41 7.21
N GLU A 138 56.28 5.51 6.46
CA GLU A 138 57.49 6.09 5.82
C GLU A 138 58.57 6.51 6.81
N SER A 139 58.19 6.85 8.06
CA SER A 139 59.11 7.28 9.13
C SER A 139 59.35 6.21 10.20
N ALA A 140 58.82 5.00 10.02
CA ALA A 140 58.88 3.93 11.01
C ALA A 140 60.19 3.12 10.95
N TYR A 141 60.60 2.54 12.09
CA TYR A 141 61.70 1.58 12.13
C TYR A 141 61.31 0.26 11.43
N PRO A 142 62.25 -0.50 10.85
CA PRO A 142 61.96 -1.76 10.16
C PRO A 142 61.17 -2.77 10.99
N SER A 143 61.38 -2.79 12.31
CA SER A 143 60.64 -3.68 13.24
C SER A 143 59.16 -3.31 13.41
N GLN A 144 58.75 -2.09 13.05
CA GLN A 144 57.38 -1.59 13.19
C GLN A 144 56.58 -1.65 11.88
N ILE A 145 57.25 -1.73 10.73
CA ILE A 145 56.62 -1.74 9.38
C ILE A 145 55.53 -2.81 9.28
N ARG A 146 55.80 -4.01 9.79
CA ARG A 146 54.83 -5.13 9.78
C ARG A 146 53.54 -4.81 10.54
N ASN A 147 53.62 -4.05 11.63
CA ASN A 147 52.43 -3.65 12.39
C ASN A 147 51.57 -2.67 11.59
N PHE A 148 52.19 -1.73 10.87
CA PHE A 148 51.47 -0.80 9.99
C PHE A 148 50.81 -1.52 8.80
N GLU A 149 51.47 -2.54 8.24
CA GLU A 149 50.90 -3.35 7.14
C GLU A 149 49.68 -4.16 7.58
N ILE A 150 49.72 -4.75 8.79
CA ILE A 150 48.57 -5.44 9.37
C ILE A 150 47.43 -4.44 9.61
N LEU A 151 47.73 -3.28 10.20
CA LEU A 151 46.70 -2.27 10.49
C LEU A 151 46.03 -1.72 9.22
N GLU A 152 46.82 -1.47 8.16
CA GLU A 152 46.29 -1.04 6.86
C GLU A 152 45.36 -2.12 6.29
N LYS A 153 45.81 -3.38 6.30
CA LYS A 153 45.03 -4.51 5.81
C LYS A 153 43.72 -4.67 6.58
N ASP A 154 43.76 -4.66 7.91
CA ASP A 154 42.58 -4.82 8.76
C ASP A 154 41.58 -3.68 8.56
N LEU A 155 42.05 -2.43 8.44
CA LEU A 155 41.19 -1.27 8.15
C LEU A 155 40.53 -1.41 6.77
N ARG A 156 41.28 -1.84 5.75
CA ARG A 156 40.74 -2.09 4.42
C ARG A 156 39.75 -3.25 4.41
N GLU A 157 39.99 -4.33 5.17
CA GLU A 157 39.05 -5.43 5.34
C GLU A 157 37.77 -4.98 6.07
N ILE A 158 37.86 -4.13 7.09
CA ILE A 158 36.70 -3.56 7.79
C ILE A 158 35.83 -2.73 6.84
N VAL A 159 36.45 -1.98 5.91
CA VAL A 159 35.69 -1.20 4.92
C VAL A 159 35.32 -1.99 3.66
N SER A 160 35.94 -3.15 3.42
CA SER A 160 35.74 -3.96 2.21
C SER A 160 34.28 -4.35 1.97
N PRO A 161 33.50 -4.85 2.94
CA PRO A 161 32.08 -5.14 2.70
C PRO A 161 31.26 -3.92 2.26
N PHE A 162 31.64 -2.71 2.69
CA PHE A 162 30.97 -1.46 2.28
C PHE A 162 31.41 -1.03 0.88
N LEU A 163 32.70 -1.14 0.57
CA LEU A 163 33.25 -0.93 -0.78
C LEU A 163 32.70 -1.95 -1.78
N ASP A 164 32.51 -3.19 -1.35
CA ASP A 164 31.89 -4.25 -2.12
C ASP A 164 30.40 -4.00 -2.29
N THR A 165 29.67 -3.42 -1.33
CA THR A 165 28.24 -3.05 -1.55
C THR A 165 28.10 -1.93 -2.59
N LEU A 166 29.00 -0.95 -2.59
CA LEU A 166 29.09 0.08 -3.63
C LEU A 166 29.49 -0.53 -4.99
N ARG A 167 30.35 -1.55 -5.00
CA ARG A 167 30.70 -2.34 -6.19
C ARG A 167 29.55 -3.29 -6.61
N ASN A 168 28.75 -3.78 -5.67
CA ASN A 168 27.77 -4.84 -5.83
C ASN A 168 26.41 -4.35 -6.30
N ASN A 169 26.07 -3.08 -6.06
CA ASN A 169 25.01 -2.40 -6.82
C ASN A 169 25.30 -2.36 -8.33
N TYR A 170 26.53 -2.71 -8.74
CA TYR A 170 26.95 -2.93 -10.12
C TYR A 170 27.46 -4.36 -10.42
N THR A 171 27.13 -5.37 -9.59
CA THR A 171 27.58 -6.78 -9.76
C THR A 171 27.25 -7.43 -11.11
N LYS A 172 26.24 -6.92 -11.82
CA LYS A 172 25.87 -7.46 -13.14
C LYS A 172 26.84 -7.03 -14.24
N LEU A 173 27.63 -5.98 -14.01
CA LEU A 173 28.51 -5.39 -15.01
C LEU A 173 29.93 -5.96 -14.92
N SER A 174 30.50 -6.34 -16.06
CA SER A 174 31.91 -6.73 -16.16
C SER A 174 32.82 -5.52 -15.91
N PRO A 175 34.10 -5.73 -15.56
CA PRO A 175 35.07 -4.65 -15.40
C PRO A 175 35.13 -3.69 -16.61
N ARG A 176 34.97 -4.23 -17.82
CA ARG A 176 34.96 -3.43 -19.07
C ARG A 176 33.67 -2.64 -19.26
N GLU A 177 32.54 -3.19 -18.84
CA GLU A 177 31.25 -2.48 -18.84
C GLU A 177 31.22 -1.34 -17.81
N LEU A 178 31.86 -1.53 -16.66
CA LEU A 178 32.02 -0.50 -15.62
C LEU A 178 32.85 0.69 -16.11
N GLU A 179 33.95 0.41 -16.80
CA GLU A 179 34.79 1.44 -17.41
C GLU A 179 34.01 2.27 -18.43
N VAL A 180 33.22 1.61 -19.28
CA VAL A 180 32.32 2.28 -20.23
C VAL A 180 31.24 3.09 -19.50
N CYS A 181 30.66 2.59 -18.41
CA CYS A 181 29.69 3.33 -17.60
C CYS A 181 30.27 4.64 -17.03
N ARG A 182 31.51 4.62 -16.52
CA ARG A 182 32.19 5.82 -15.99
C ARG A 182 32.32 6.91 -17.05
N LEU A 183 32.73 6.53 -18.27
CA LEU A 183 32.89 7.47 -19.37
C LEU A 183 31.53 8.02 -19.86
N ILE A 184 30.48 7.20 -19.86
CA ILE A 184 29.12 7.65 -20.17
C ILE A 184 28.60 8.62 -19.11
N LYS A 185 28.81 8.33 -17.82
CA LYS A 185 28.41 9.20 -16.70
C LYS A 185 29.02 10.61 -16.82
N ASN A 186 30.26 10.68 -17.31
CA ASN A 186 30.99 11.93 -17.58
C ASN A 186 30.60 12.63 -18.90
N GLY A 187 29.58 12.12 -19.61
CA GLY A 187 29.03 12.76 -20.80
C GLY A 187 29.74 12.49 -22.11
N MET A 188 30.63 11.49 -22.16
CA MET A 188 31.32 11.13 -23.40
C MET A 188 30.39 10.41 -24.39
N THR A 189 30.47 10.80 -25.66
CA THR A 189 29.77 10.17 -26.78
C THR A 189 30.33 8.78 -27.12
N SER A 190 29.60 7.98 -27.90
CA SER A 190 30.10 6.67 -28.35
C SER A 190 31.39 6.78 -29.19
N LYS A 191 31.55 7.87 -29.94
CA LYS A 191 32.73 8.12 -30.78
C LYS A 191 33.96 8.45 -29.93
N GLU A 192 33.79 9.27 -28.90
CA GLU A 192 34.87 9.63 -27.98
C GLU A 192 35.31 8.44 -27.12
N ILE A 193 34.37 7.63 -26.64
CA ILE A 193 34.67 6.41 -25.87
C ILE A 193 35.39 5.38 -26.74
N ALA A 194 35.00 5.24 -28.00
CA ALA A 194 35.68 4.34 -28.95
C ALA A 194 37.14 4.75 -29.15
N GLY A 195 37.41 6.05 -29.30
CA GLY A 195 38.77 6.58 -29.38
C GLY A 195 39.56 6.38 -28.08
N ALA A 196 38.98 6.72 -26.93
CA ALA A 196 39.64 6.64 -25.63
C ALA A 196 40.02 5.21 -25.22
N LEU A 197 39.19 4.22 -25.59
CA LEU A 197 39.41 2.82 -25.24
C LEU A 197 40.10 2.00 -26.34
N ASN A 198 40.46 2.64 -27.46
CA ASN A 198 40.99 2.00 -28.66
C ASN A 198 40.14 0.82 -29.14
N LEU A 199 38.83 1.05 -29.25
CA LEU A 199 37.83 0.06 -29.66
C LEU A 199 37.01 0.59 -30.84
N SER A 200 36.36 -0.31 -31.58
CA SER A 200 35.42 0.11 -32.63
C SER A 200 34.18 0.77 -32.04
N LEU A 201 33.60 1.73 -32.78
CA LEU A 201 32.34 2.38 -32.40
C LEU A 201 31.23 1.36 -32.15
N MET A 202 31.17 0.31 -32.97
CA MET A 202 30.18 -0.77 -32.85
C MET A 202 30.31 -1.55 -31.53
N THR A 203 31.53 -1.79 -31.07
CA THR A 203 31.79 -2.43 -29.78
C THR A 203 31.25 -1.58 -28.62
N ILE A 204 31.38 -0.26 -28.71
CA ILE A 204 30.86 0.66 -27.68
C ILE A 204 29.32 0.73 -27.69
N HIS A 205 28.68 0.67 -28.86
CA HIS A 205 27.23 0.52 -28.94
C HIS A 205 26.76 -0.77 -28.28
N LYS A 206 27.43 -1.89 -28.54
CA LYS A 206 27.14 -3.18 -27.92
C LYS A 206 27.31 -3.14 -26.40
N TYR A 207 28.36 -2.50 -25.88
CA TYR A 207 28.51 -2.31 -24.43
C TYR A 207 27.37 -1.47 -23.84
N ARG A 208 26.96 -0.37 -24.48
CA ARG A 208 25.82 0.45 -24.03
C ARG A 208 24.52 -0.35 -23.96
N GLU A 209 24.24 -1.20 -24.94
CA GLU A 209 23.07 -2.10 -24.92
C GLU A 209 23.12 -3.11 -23.78
N LEU A 210 24.27 -3.77 -23.60
CA LEU A 210 24.46 -4.74 -22.51
C LEU A 210 24.30 -4.09 -21.13
N ILE A 211 24.87 -2.90 -20.95
CA ILE A 211 24.72 -2.11 -19.73
C ILE A 211 23.24 -1.79 -19.49
N ARG A 212 22.51 -1.26 -20.49
CA ARG A 212 21.06 -0.99 -20.37
C ARG A 212 20.28 -2.23 -19.95
N LYS A 213 20.57 -3.38 -20.58
CA LYS A 213 19.93 -4.66 -20.25
C LYS A 213 20.20 -5.08 -18.81
N LYS A 214 21.46 -4.99 -18.37
CA LYS A 214 21.90 -5.39 -17.03
C LYS A 214 21.37 -4.46 -15.93
N LEU A 215 21.15 -3.19 -16.25
CA LEU A 215 20.56 -2.17 -15.37
C LEU A 215 19.02 -2.12 -15.44
N GLY A 216 18.37 -2.99 -16.22
CA GLY A 216 16.91 -3.03 -16.32
C GLY A 216 16.28 -1.86 -17.08
N LEU A 217 17.04 -1.11 -17.87
CA LEU A 217 16.60 0.05 -18.66
C LEU A 217 16.07 -0.34 -20.04
N VAL A 218 15.56 -1.56 -20.17
CA VAL A 218 15.01 -2.07 -21.42
C VAL A 218 13.60 -1.50 -21.56
N ASN A 219 13.29 -0.90 -22.72
CA ASN A 219 11.96 -0.43 -23.10
C ASN A 219 11.36 0.78 -22.36
N ASN A 220 12.09 1.50 -21.49
CA ASN A 220 11.53 2.63 -20.74
C ASN A 220 11.90 4.03 -21.26
N GLY A 221 12.55 4.16 -22.42
CA GLY A 221 12.95 5.45 -23.00
C GLY A 221 13.96 6.27 -22.18
N THR A 222 14.37 5.80 -21.00
CA THR A 222 15.27 6.52 -20.10
C THR A 222 16.65 6.66 -20.74
N ASN A 223 17.17 7.88 -20.74
CA ASN A 223 18.53 8.17 -21.19
C ASN A 223 19.54 7.51 -20.25
N LEU A 224 20.45 6.70 -20.80
CA LEU A 224 21.43 5.95 -20.01
C LEU A 224 22.39 6.88 -19.24
N GLN A 225 22.79 8.01 -19.82
CA GLN A 225 23.66 8.98 -19.15
C GLN A 225 22.92 9.66 -18.00
N SER A 226 21.70 10.17 -18.23
CA SER A 226 20.90 10.81 -17.17
C SER A 226 20.64 9.84 -16.01
N TYR A 227 20.37 8.58 -16.31
CA TYR A 227 20.24 7.53 -15.29
C TYR A 227 21.53 7.33 -14.50
N LEU A 228 22.68 7.15 -15.17
CA LEU A 228 23.98 6.96 -14.52
C LEU A 228 24.45 8.18 -13.70
N GLN A 229 23.99 9.38 -14.04
CA GLN A 229 24.25 10.61 -13.29
C GLN A 229 23.36 10.74 -12.05
N SER A 230 22.16 10.14 -12.05
CA SER A 230 21.26 10.08 -10.90
C SER A 230 21.62 9.00 -9.86
N LEU A 231 22.53 8.08 -10.22
CA LEU A 231 23.14 7.08 -9.34
C LEU A 231 24.34 7.66 -8.58
#